data_AF-A0A4U2EAK1-F1
#
_entry.id   AF-A0A4U2EAK1-F1
#
_cell.length_a   1.000
_cell.length_b   1.000
_cell.length_c   1.000
_cell.angle_alpha   90.00
_cell.angle_beta   90.00
_cell.angle_gamma   90.00
#
_symmetry.space_group_name_H-M   'P 1'
#
loop_
_entity.id
_entity.type
_entity.pdbx_description
1 polymer ?
#
loop_
_entity_poly.entity_id
_entity_poly.type
_entity_poly.pdbx_seq_one_letter_code
_entity_poly.pdbx_strand_id
1 'polypeptide(L)'
;VFMTRLPCEQPELHIHPKWQLALGDMMLEATKQNLDRMFLIETHSEHLLLRLLKRRRQTADEEIEYEPFGCKKSDVQIVFCEQSEGKTRLIPIKTTDEGEFDAPWPNGFFEERREELF
;
A
#
# COMPACT_ATOMS: atom_id res chain seq x y z
N VAL A 1 -26.29 0.50 5.63
CA VAL A 1 -25.07 1.21 6.09
C VAL A 1 -24.31 1.59 4.83
N PHE A 2 -24.12 2.89 4.57
CA PHE A 2 -23.45 3.37 3.35
C PHE A 2 -21.94 3.39 3.58
N MET A 3 -21.21 2.45 2.98
CA MET A 3 -19.74 2.45 3.01
C MET A 3 -19.23 3.60 2.14
N THR A 4 -18.42 4.51 2.71
CA THR A 4 -17.86 5.65 1.99
C THR A 4 -16.58 5.23 1.28
N ARG A 5 -16.63 5.11 -0.05
CA ARG A 5 -15.49 4.73 -0.89
C ARG A 5 -14.86 5.98 -1.50
N LEU A 6 -13.55 6.13 -1.34
CA LEU A 6 -12.76 7.25 -1.86
C LEU A 6 -11.76 6.70 -2.90
N PRO A 7 -12.06 6.79 -4.21
CA PRO A 7 -11.09 6.47 -5.24
C PRO A 7 -10.00 7.54 -5.30
N CYS A 8 -8.76 7.12 -5.50
CA CYS A 8 -7.60 8.00 -5.55
C CYS A 8 -6.60 7.48 -6.59
N GLU A 9 -6.47 8.19 -7.70
CA GLU A 9 -5.55 7.84 -8.77
C GLU A 9 -4.24 8.61 -8.61
N GLN A 10 -3.13 7.86 -8.57
CA GLN A 10 -1.76 8.38 -8.51
C GLN A 10 -1.56 9.52 -7.49
N PRO A 11 -1.98 9.36 -6.22
CA PRO A 11 -1.88 10.45 -5.25
C PRO A 11 -0.45 10.86 -4.90
N GLU A 12 0.54 10.07 -5.33
CA GLU A 12 1.96 10.36 -5.26
C GLU A 12 2.48 11.34 -6.33
N LEU A 13 1.70 11.63 -7.37
CA LEU A 13 2.20 12.35 -8.54
C LEU A 13 2.63 13.78 -8.15
N HIS A 14 3.81 14.18 -8.63
CA HIS A 14 4.43 15.49 -8.38
C HIS A 14 4.76 15.83 -6.91
N ILE A 15 4.60 14.91 -5.95
CA ILE A 15 4.99 15.15 -4.56
C ILE A 15 6.26 14.40 -4.19
N HIS A 16 7.11 15.05 -3.40
CA HIS A 16 8.38 14.49 -2.98
C HIS A 16 8.16 13.19 -2.16
N PRO A 17 9.01 12.15 -2.32
CA PRO A 17 8.84 10.83 -1.68
C PRO A 17 8.48 10.86 -0.19
N LYS A 18 9.09 11.75 0.58
CA LYS A 18 8.77 11.96 2.00
C LYS A 18 7.27 12.23 2.27
N TRP A 19 6.60 12.96 1.38
CA TRP A 19 5.16 13.23 1.49
C TRP A 19 4.30 12.04 1.11
N GLN A 20 4.77 11.16 0.22
CA GLN A 20 4.09 9.91 -0.11
C GLN A 20 4.02 8.98 1.11
N LEU A 21 5.07 8.97 1.95
CA LEU A 21 5.05 8.26 3.23
C LEU A 21 3.99 8.84 4.20
N ALA A 22 3.93 10.17 4.29
CA ALA A 22 2.93 10.86 5.13
C ALA A 22 1.50 10.62 4.63
N LEU A 23 1.32 10.53 3.31
CA LEU A 23 0.03 10.21 2.70
C LEU A 23 -0.47 8.82 3.14
N GLY A 24 0.39 7.80 3.13
CA GLY A 24 0.04 6.46 3.60
C GLY A 24 -0.39 6.43 5.06
N ASP A 25 0.32 7.16 5.93
CA ASP A 25 -0.04 7.30 7.34
C ASP A 25 -1.39 8.01 7.52
N MET A 26 -1.62 9.08 6.77
CA MET A 26 -2.87 9.85 6.82
C MET A 26 -4.07 9.02 6.35
N MET A 27 -3.91 8.21 5.30
CA MET A 27 -4.96 7.31 4.83
C MET A 27 -5.30 6.23 5.86
N LEU A 28 -4.30 5.63 6.52
CA LEU A 28 -4.51 4.69 7.62
C LEU A 28 -5.27 5.36 8.78
N GLU A 29 -4.80 6.52 9.23
CA GLU A 29 -5.46 7.25 10.31
C GLU A 29 -6.92 7.59 9.95
N ALA A 30 -7.16 8.01 8.72
CA ALA A 30 -8.50 8.34 8.23
C ALA A 30 -9.45 7.14 8.24
N THR A 31 -8.98 5.90 8.00
CA THR A 31 -9.83 4.69 8.12
C THR A 31 -10.04 4.29 9.58
N LYS A 32 -9.10 4.57 10.49
CA LYS A 32 -9.29 4.34 11.93
C LYS A 32 -10.31 5.29 12.55
N GLN A 33 -10.37 6.53 12.07
CA GLN A 33 -11.36 7.52 12.54
C GLN A 33 -12.78 7.26 12.02
N ASN A 34 -12.93 6.52 10.92
CA ASN A 34 -14.23 6.15 10.38
C ASN A 34 -14.16 4.75 9.75
N LEU A 35 -14.71 3.76 10.45
CA LEU A 35 -14.70 2.36 10.03
C LEU A 35 -15.46 2.08 8.72
N ASP A 36 -16.35 2.98 8.30
CA ASP A 36 -17.05 2.89 7.01
C ASP A 36 -16.24 3.50 5.85
N ARG A 37 -15.05 4.08 6.13
CA ARG A 37 -14.18 4.68 5.10
C ARG A 37 -13.26 3.64 4.48
N MET A 38 -13.25 3.61 3.16
CA MET A 38 -12.36 2.77 2.35
C MET A 38 -11.71 3.61 1.26
N PHE A 39 -10.39 3.50 1.12
CA PHE A 39 -9.66 4.06 -0.01
C PHE A 39 -9.46 2.99 -1.08
N LEU A 40 -9.71 3.35 -2.33
CA LEU A 40 -9.30 2.57 -3.50
C LEU A 40 -8.19 3.37 -4.19
N ILE A 41 -6.95 2.88 -4.09
CA ILE A 41 -5.77 3.62 -4.50
C ILE A 41 -5.17 2.93 -5.73
N GLU A 42 -5.04 3.67 -6.82
CA GLU A 42 -4.15 3.31 -7.92
C GLU A 42 -2.82 4.03 -7.69
N THR A 43 -1.72 3.28 -7.68
CA THR A 43 -0.40 3.86 -7.39
C THR A 43 0.70 3.06 -8.08
N HIS A 44 1.74 3.78 -8.50
CA HIS A 44 3.04 3.23 -8.90
C HIS A 44 4.11 3.49 -7.82
N SER A 45 3.72 4.04 -6.66
CA SER A 45 4.65 4.41 -5.60
C SER A 45 5.11 3.20 -4.79
N GLU A 46 6.38 2.82 -4.96
CA GLU A 46 7.07 1.94 -4.00
C GLU A 46 7.03 2.53 -2.59
N HIS A 47 7.13 3.85 -2.44
CA HIS A 47 7.17 4.51 -1.14
C HIS A 47 5.87 4.33 -0.35
N LEU A 48 4.71 4.44 -1.01
CA LEU A 48 3.42 4.24 -0.37
C LEU A 48 3.27 2.78 0.09
N LEU A 49 3.60 1.83 -0.79
CA LEU A 49 3.55 0.41 -0.48
C LEU A 49 4.49 0.05 0.70
N LEU A 50 5.77 0.41 0.60
CA LEU A 50 6.77 0.15 1.63
C LEU A 50 6.40 0.81 2.96
N ARG A 51 5.71 1.97 2.92
CA ARG A 51 5.21 2.60 4.14
C ARG A 51 4.15 1.75 4.84
N LEU A 52 3.16 1.26 4.10
CA LEU A 52 2.10 0.41 4.65
C LEU A 52 2.67 -0.90 5.21
N LEU A 53 3.60 -1.53 4.49
CA LEU A 53 4.29 -2.74 4.97
C LEU A 53 5.12 -2.46 6.22
N LYS A 54 5.84 -1.33 6.28
CA LYS A 54 6.56 -0.91 7.49
C LYS A 54 5.61 -0.71 8.67
N ARG A 55 4.45 -0.06 8.47
CA ARG A 55 3.45 0.11 9.55
C ARG A 55 2.91 -1.22 10.05
N ARG A 56 2.74 -2.16 9.13
CA ARG A 56 2.30 -3.50 9.48
C ARG A 56 3.30 -4.26 10.33
N ARG A 57 4.57 -4.25 9.93
CA ARG A 57 5.67 -4.77 10.75
C ARG A 57 5.70 -4.14 12.15
N GLN A 58 5.69 -2.81 12.23
CA GLN A 58 5.69 -2.09 13.51
C GLN A 58 4.48 -2.44 14.38
N THR A 59 3.33 -2.74 13.77
CA THR A 59 2.13 -3.17 14.50
C THR A 59 2.29 -4.60 15.05
N ALA A 60 2.89 -5.50 14.28
CA ALA A 60 3.17 -6.87 14.69
C ALA A 60 4.25 -6.94 15.79
N ASP A 61 5.29 -6.10 15.68
CA ASP A 61 6.40 -6.02 16.64
C ASP A 61 6.04 -5.20 17.91
N GLU A 62 4.79 -4.70 18.02
CA GLU A 62 4.33 -3.81 19.11
C GLU A 62 5.16 -2.50 19.25
N GLU A 63 5.74 -2.03 18.13
CA GLU A 63 6.61 -0.84 18.04
C GLU A 63 5.87 0.42 17.53
N ILE A 64 4.53 0.42 17.53
CA ILE A 64 3.76 1.57 17.05
C ILE A 64 3.72 2.68 18.10
N GLU A 65 4.31 3.84 17.80
CA GLU A 65 4.28 5.00 18.72
C GLU A 65 2.91 5.71 18.74
N TYR A 66 2.16 5.62 17.64
CA TYR A 66 0.84 6.24 17.47
C TYR A 66 -0.13 5.22 16.87
N GLU A 67 -1.06 4.75 17.70
CA GLU A 67 -2.02 3.69 17.38
C GLU A 67 -2.80 3.91 16.06
N PRO A 68 -3.25 5.12 15.69
CA PRO A 68 -3.92 5.33 14.41
C PRO A 68 -3.04 5.07 13.17
N PHE A 69 -1.72 4.98 13.31
CA PHE A 69 -0.82 4.53 12.25
C PHE A 69 -0.64 3.01 12.20
N GLY A 70 -1.24 2.26 13.13
CA GLY A 70 -1.23 0.82 13.14
C GLY A 70 -1.91 0.23 11.90
N CYS A 71 -1.33 -0.82 11.34
CA CYS A 71 -1.80 -1.50 10.14
C CYS A 71 -1.83 -3.00 10.37
N LYS A 72 -3.02 -3.58 10.44
CA LYS A 72 -3.25 -5.03 10.52
C LYS A 72 -3.43 -5.61 9.11
N LYS A 73 -3.39 -6.94 9.02
CA LYS A 73 -3.64 -7.66 7.78
C LYS A 73 -4.95 -7.32 7.09
N SER A 74 -5.99 -7.06 7.86
CA SER A 74 -7.31 -6.71 7.36
C SER A 74 -7.43 -5.28 6.84
N ASP A 75 -6.45 -4.40 7.15
CA ASP A 75 -6.56 -2.97 6.84
C ASP A 75 -6.14 -2.63 5.40
N VAL A 76 -5.29 -3.46 4.80
CA VAL A 76 -4.70 -3.21 3.47
C VAL A 76 -4.70 -4.50 2.65
N GLN A 77 -5.32 -4.43 1.46
CA GLN A 77 -5.22 -5.45 0.42
C GLN A 77 -4.44 -4.86 -0.76
N ILE A 78 -3.42 -5.59 -1.21
CA ILE A 78 -2.64 -5.22 -2.40
C ILE A 78 -3.14 -6.07 -3.57
N VAL A 79 -3.36 -5.44 -4.71
CA VAL A 79 -3.72 -6.11 -5.97
C VAL A 79 -2.77 -5.60 -7.04
N PHE A 80 -1.98 -6.50 -7.60
CA PHE A 80 -1.09 -6.18 -8.71
C PHE A 80 -1.84 -6.32 -10.04
N CYS A 81 -1.73 -5.31 -10.88
CA CYS A 81 -2.32 -5.30 -12.22
C CYS A 81 -1.25 -5.70 -13.24
N GLU A 82 -1.24 -6.97 -13.63
CA GLU A 82 -0.33 -7.48 -14.67
C GLU A 82 -0.98 -7.28 -16.05
N GLN A 83 -0.27 -6.62 -16.97
CA GLN A 83 -0.70 -6.55 -18.37
C GLN A 83 0.10 -7.57 -19.19
N SER A 84 -0.60 -8.48 -19.86
CA SER A 84 0.00 -9.49 -20.73
C SER A 84 -0.92 -9.77 -21.92
N GLU A 85 -0.36 -9.77 -23.13
CA GLU A 85 -1.08 -10.05 -24.38
C GLU A 85 -2.36 -9.20 -24.57
N GLY A 86 -2.33 -7.92 -24.17
CA GLY A 86 -3.47 -7.00 -24.27
C GLY A 86 -4.60 -7.28 -23.28
N LYS A 87 -4.37 -8.12 -22.26
CA LYS A 87 -5.31 -8.40 -21.17
C LYS A 87 -4.72 -7.95 -19.83
N THR A 88 -5.58 -7.43 -18.96
CA THR A 88 -5.22 -7.11 -17.57
C THR A 88 -5.62 -8.25 -16.65
N ARG A 89 -4.67 -8.78 -15.89
CA ARG A 89 -4.87 -9.76 -14.82
C ARG A 89 -4.72 -9.07 -13.48
N LEU A 90 -5.70 -9.24 -12.60
CA LEU A 90 -5.67 -8.75 -11.23
C LEU A 90 -5.16 -9.88 -10.32
N ILE A 91 -3.98 -9.67 -9.74
CA ILE A 91 -3.28 -10.67 -8.92
C ILE A 91 -3.27 -10.15 -7.47
N PRO A 92 -4.08 -10.70 -6.57
CA PRO A 92 -4.01 -10.34 -5.15
C PRO A 92 -2.65 -10.71 -4.59
N ILE A 93 -1.92 -9.73 -4.08
CA ILE A 93 -0.66 -9.95 -3.38
C ILE A 93 -1.00 -10.18 -1.92
N LYS A 94 -0.63 -11.36 -1.43
CA LYS A 94 -0.77 -11.69 -0.03
C LYS A 94 0.48 -11.25 0.71
N THR A 95 0.30 -10.95 1.98
CA THR A 95 1.37 -10.55 2.87
C THR A 95 1.19 -11.22 4.22
N THR A 96 2.31 -11.48 4.89
CA THR A 96 2.34 -12.03 6.26
C THR A 96 1.83 -11.00 7.27
N ASP A 97 1.67 -11.38 8.53
CA ASP A 97 1.22 -10.44 9.57
C ASP A 97 2.31 -9.40 9.88
N GLU A 98 3.57 -9.75 9.64
CA GLU A 98 4.78 -8.93 9.79
C GLU A 98 5.03 -7.99 8.60
N GLY A 99 4.16 -8.01 7.58
CA GLY A 99 4.27 -7.11 6.42
C GLY A 99 5.30 -7.56 5.37
N GLU A 100 5.68 -8.84 5.38
CA GLU A 100 6.48 -9.43 4.30
C GLU A 100 5.58 -9.96 3.18
N PHE A 101 6.11 -10.06 1.96
CA PHE A 101 5.42 -10.76 0.88
C PHE A 101 5.51 -12.26 1.10
N ASP A 102 4.38 -12.96 0.93
CA ASP A 102 4.35 -14.42 1.05
C ASP A 102 4.72 -15.15 -0.25
N ALA A 103 4.94 -14.38 -1.32
CA ALA A 103 5.40 -14.84 -2.63
C ALA A 103 6.35 -13.78 -3.25
N PRO A 104 7.20 -14.16 -4.21
CA PRO A 104 7.99 -13.20 -4.98
C PRO A 104 7.10 -12.13 -5.60
N TRP A 105 7.56 -10.88 -5.54
CA TRP A 105 6.83 -9.79 -6.17
C TRP A 105 6.77 -10.01 -7.70
N PRO A 106 5.61 -9.76 -8.35
CA PRO A 106 5.51 -9.89 -9.81
C PRO A 106 6.50 -8.97 -10.53
N ASN A 107 7.12 -9.43 -11.63
CA ASN A 107 8.13 -8.66 -12.36
C ASN A 107 7.69 -7.21 -12.70
N GLY A 108 8.65 -6.28 -12.77
CA GLY A 108 8.44 -4.90 -13.21
C GLY A 108 8.51 -3.85 -12.08
N PHE A 109 7.68 -3.94 -11.04
CA PHE A 109 7.51 -2.83 -10.07
C PHE A 109 8.79 -2.41 -9.32
N PHE A 110 9.57 -3.38 -8.80
CA PHE A 110 10.85 -3.13 -8.11
C PHE A 110 12.07 -3.36 -9.01
N GLU A 111 11.86 -3.88 -10.22
CA GLU A 111 12.92 -4.25 -11.16
C GLU A 111 13.23 -3.11 -12.13
N GLU A 112 12.22 -2.35 -12.57
CA GLU A 112 12.40 -1.17 -13.43
C GLU A 112 13.41 -0.18 -12.83
N ARG A 113 13.38 0.02 -11.50
CA ARG A 113 14.37 0.87 -10.81
C ARG A 113 15.77 0.26 -10.75
N ARG A 114 15.88 -1.07 -10.67
CA ARG A 114 17.18 -1.76 -10.63
C ARG A 114 17.86 -1.70 -12.00
N GLU A 115 17.11 -1.80 -13.09
CA GLU A 115 17.67 -1.62 -14.45
C GLU A 115 18.15 -0.18 -14.70
N GLU A 116 17.50 0.84 -14.12
CA GLU A 116 17.93 2.24 -14.23
C GLU A 116 19.14 2.61 -13.32
N LEU A 117 19.52 1.74 -12.38
CA LEU A 117 20.65 1.95 -11.47
C LEU A 117 21.96 1.29 -11.94
N PHE A 118 21.94 0.54 -13.05
CA PHE A 118 23.10 -0.19 -13.59
C PHE A 118 23.33 0.05 -15.08
#